data_AF-A0A2P2L769-F1
#
_entry.id   AF-A0A2P2L769-F1
#
_cell.length_a   1.000
_cell.length_b   1.000
_cell.length_c   1.000
_cell.angle_alpha   90.00
_cell.angle_beta   90.00
_cell.angle_gamma   90.00
#
_symmetry.space_group_name_H-M   'P 1'
#
loop_
_entity.id
_entity.type
_entity.pdbx_description
1 polymer ?
#
loop_
_entity_poly.entity_id
_entity_poly.type
_entity_poly.pdbx_seq_one_letter_code
_entity_poly.pdbx_strand_id
1 'polypeptide(L)'
;MSFRLKLFLEKFGIKSAVLNAELPQNSRLHILEGFNAGLFDYLIATDDSELKQKEQANGGTQADSRKSKKHTKQNLDSEFGVVRGIDFKNVHTVINYEMPQSVAGYVHRIGRTGRAYSTGVSVSLVSTDEMEILEDIKSFLGDDEKDSSYIVPFPLLTKKAVESLRYRAEDTAKSVTKVAVREARAQDLRNEILNSEKLKAHFEANPKDLDLLKHDKILSKKDPAPHLRNVPDYLVDPTTKEASKMVKLARAAMGNNNNSAHRHRRGHKFKGNLRRTRDPLKTFSAQGLRRSQNAGMKRVGEGGGETGRHKKKNSV
;
A
#
# COMPACT_ATOMS: atom_id res chain seq x y z
N MET A 1 -1.75 16.35 3.13
CA MET A 1 -0.53 15.59 3.50
C MET A 1 -0.68 14.07 3.28
N SER A 2 -1.83 13.49 3.62
CA SER A 2 -2.14 12.03 3.58
C SER A 2 -1.73 11.27 2.32
N PHE A 3 -2.10 11.73 1.12
CA PHE A 3 -1.75 11.06 -0.14
C PHE A 3 -0.24 10.97 -0.38
N ARG A 4 0.53 11.97 0.07
CA ARG A 4 1.99 11.94 -0.05
C ARG A 4 2.57 10.83 0.83
N LEU A 5 2.05 10.69 2.05
CA LEU A 5 2.46 9.63 2.98
C LEU A 5 2.06 8.24 2.46
N LYS A 6 0.85 8.09 1.89
CA LYS A 6 0.42 6.85 1.22
C LYS A 6 1.39 6.43 0.13
N LEU A 7 1.68 7.32 -0.82
CA LEU A 7 2.61 7.05 -1.91
C LEU A 7 4.02 6.73 -1.40
N PHE A 8 4.47 7.41 -0.35
CA PHE A 8 5.75 7.14 0.29
C PHE A 8 5.80 5.72 0.88
N LEU A 9 4.80 5.31 1.67
CA LEU A 9 4.74 3.97 2.26
C LEU A 9 4.60 2.86 1.21
N GLU A 10 3.86 3.12 0.14
CA GLU A 10 3.72 2.20 -1.00
C GLU A 10 5.07 1.93 -1.68
N LYS A 11 6.01 2.90 -1.72
CA LYS A 11 7.37 2.68 -2.23
C LYS A 11 8.16 1.66 -1.43
N PHE A 12 7.90 1.53 -0.12
CA PHE A 12 8.49 0.50 0.74
C PHE A 12 7.69 -0.82 0.73
N GLY A 13 6.61 -0.89 -0.06
CA GLY A 13 5.74 -2.06 -0.14
C GLY A 13 4.78 -2.20 1.05
N ILE A 14 4.58 -1.11 1.81
CA ILE A 14 3.60 -1.04 2.89
C ILE A 14 2.28 -0.57 2.26
N LYS A 15 1.26 -1.43 2.30
CA LYS A 15 -0.06 -1.11 1.79
C LYS A 15 -0.81 -0.27 2.82
N SER A 16 -1.20 0.94 2.44
CA SER A 16 -1.96 1.85 3.28
C SER A 16 -3.14 2.44 2.54
N ALA A 17 -4.27 2.62 3.22
CA ALA A 17 -5.37 3.43 2.71
C ALA A 17 -5.37 4.83 3.33
N VAL A 18 -6.04 5.77 2.67
CA VAL A 18 -6.17 7.16 3.13
C VAL A 18 -7.63 7.44 3.42
N LEU A 19 -7.91 7.89 4.64
CA LEU A 19 -9.20 8.42 5.04
C LEU A 19 -9.08 9.94 5.18
N ASN A 20 -9.76 10.68 4.30
CA ASN A 20 -9.74 12.14 4.28
C ASN A 20 -11.19 12.67 4.23
N ALA A 21 -11.44 13.82 4.84
CA ALA A 21 -12.73 14.52 4.77
C ALA A 21 -13.09 14.98 3.34
N GLU A 22 -12.09 15.22 2.48
CA GLU A 22 -12.31 15.55 1.06
C GLU A 22 -12.98 14.41 0.25
N LEU A 23 -12.95 13.16 0.77
CA LEU A 23 -13.58 12.03 0.10
C LEU A 23 -15.07 11.95 0.43
N PRO A 24 -15.94 11.67 -0.55
CA PRO A 24 -17.36 11.45 -0.28
C PRO A 24 -17.60 10.30 0.69
N GLN A 25 -18.75 10.37 1.37
CA GLN A 25 -19.09 9.50 2.49
C GLN A 25 -18.99 8.00 2.14
N ASN A 26 -19.44 7.60 0.96
CA ASN A 26 -19.47 6.19 0.56
C ASN A 26 -18.05 5.62 0.42
N SER A 27 -17.10 6.38 -0.14
CA SER A 27 -15.71 5.96 -0.21
C SER A 27 -15.07 5.85 1.16
N ARG A 28 -15.37 6.78 2.08
CA ARG A 28 -14.91 6.70 3.47
C ARG A 28 -15.40 5.43 4.17
N LEU A 29 -16.67 5.09 4.00
CA LEU A 29 -17.26 3.85 4.53
C LEU A 29 -16.61 2.61 3.91
N HIS A 30 -16.45 2.58 2.59
CA HIS A 30 -15.83 1.44 1.90
C HIS A 30 -14.37 1.21 2.34
N ILE A 31 -13.59 2.28 2.53
CA ILE A 31 -12.23 2.20 3.05
C ILE A 31 -12.25 1.66 4.49
N LEU A 32 -13.14 2.14 5.34
CA LEU A 32 -13.26 1.63 6.72
C LEU A 32 -13.63 0.15 6.75
N GLU A 33 -14.61 -0.27 5.96
CA GLU A 33 -15.01 -1.68 5.85
C GLU A 33 -13.84 -2.55 5.39
N GLY A 34 -13.08 -2.08 4.39
CA GLY A 34 -11.88 -2.77 3.93
C GLY A 34 -10.80 -2.88 5.01
N PHE A 35 -10.63 -1.85 5.82
CA PHE A 35 -9.71 -1.87 6.97
C PHE A 35 -10.17 -2.87 8.03
N ASN A 36 -11.44 -2.79 8.44
CA ASN A 36 -12.04 -3.69 9.44
C ASN A 36 -12.07 -5.16 8.96
N ALA A 37 -12.14 -5.39 7.65
CA ALA A 37 -12.02 -6.71 7.04
C ALA A 37 -10.56 -7.21 6.90
N GLY A 38 -9.56 -6.39 7.24
CA GLY A 38 -8.15 -6.74 7.15
C GLY A 38 -7.59 -6.77 5.71
N LEU A 39 -8.19 -6.05 4.76
CA LEU A 39 -7.65 -5.96 3.39
C LEU A 39 -6.30 -5.23 3.35
N PHE A 40 -6.08 -4.34 4.32
CA PHE A 40 -4.83 -3.62 4.53
C PHE A 40 -4.63 -3.34 6.01
N ASP A 41 -3.37 -3.39 6.45
CA ASP A 41 -3.00 -3.29 7.87
C ASP A 41 -2.87 -1.84 8.36
N TYR A 42 -2.68 -0.89 7.44
CA TYR A 42 -2.37 0.51 7.77
C TYR A 42 -3.42 1.45 7.19
N LEU A 43 -3.94 2.34 8.03
CA LEU A 43 -4.86 3.40 7.65
C LEU A 43 -4.27 4.76 8.04
N ILE A 44 -4.17 5.66 7.06
CA ILE A 44 -3.75 7.04 7.27
C ILE A 44 -5.00 7.90 7.33
N ALA A 45 -5.33 8.44 8.49
CA ALA A 45 -6.44 9.37 8.67
C ALA A 45 -5.93 10.79 8.89
N THR A 46 -6.65 11.77 8.36
CA THR A 46 -6.43 13.20 8.66
C THR A 46 -7.64 13.74 9.40
N ASP A 47 -7.37 14.50 10.47
CA ASP A 47 -8.41 15.22 11.19
C ASP A 47 -8.84 16.48 10.42
N ASP A 48 -10.09 16.88 10.60
CA ASP A 48 -10.75 17.97 9.86
C ASP A 48 -10.29 19.39 10.32
N SER A 49 -9.31 19.46 11.22
CA SER A 49 -8.84 20.71 11.84
C SER A 49 -8.26 21.71 10.82
N GLU A 50 -7.69 21.23 9.71
CA GLU A 50 -7.07 22.09 8.68
C GLU A 50 -8.08 22.91 7.87
N LEU A 51 -9.33 22.46 7.71
CA LEU A 51 -10.32 23.15 6.89
C LEU A 51 -10.83 24.43 7.56
N LYS A 52 -10.96 24.43 8.90
CA LYS A 52 -11.41 25.61 9.66
C LYS A 52 -10.42 26.78 9.64
N GLN A 53 -9.11 26.53 9.58
CA GLN A 53 -8.12 27.61 9.52
C GLN A 53 -8.16 28.37 8.17
N LYS A 54 -8.47 27.68 7.06
CA LYS A 54 -8.63 28.33 5.75
C LYS A 54 -9.94 29.09 5.60
N GLU A 55 -11.03 28.61 6.21
CA GLU A 55 -12.31 29.34 6.22
C GLU A 55 -12.23 30.63 7.05
N GLN A 56 -11.48 30.63 8.15
CA GLN A 56 -11.27 31.84 8.96
C GLN A 56 -10.35 32.87 8.27
N ALA A 57 -9.38 32.44 7.46
CA ALA A 57 -8.48 33.34 6.74
C ALA A 57 -9.13 34.04 5.53
N ASN A 58 -10.20 33.48 4.95
CA ASN A 58 -10.88 34.03 3.77
C ASN A 58 -12.18 34.80 4.08
N GLY A 59 -12.60 34.88 5.34
CA GLY A 59 -13.86 35.52 5.77
C GLY A 59 -13.77 37.03 6.06
N GLY A 60 -12.77 37.73 5.52
CA GLY A 60 -12.53 39.14 5.81
C GLY A 60 -13.12 40.11 4.77
N THR A 61 -14.45 40.20 4.61
CA THR A 61 -15.11 41.44 4.13
C THR A 61 -16.57 41.51 4.60
N GLN A 62 -16.95 42.68 5.11
CA GLN A 62 -18.19 43.03 5.84
C GLN A 62 -19.52 42.75 5.13
N ALA A 63 -20.56 42.37 5.89
CA ALA A 63 -21.87 43.06 5.90
C ALA A 63 -22.80 42.53 7.02
N ASP A 64 -23.45 43.47 7.70
CA ASP A 64 -24.45 43.31 8.76
C ASP A 64 -25.63 42.37 8.42
N SER A 65 -26.06 41.55 9.38
CA SER A 65 -27.48 41.48 9.75
C SER A 65 -27.72 40.73 11.06
N ARG A 66 -28.48 41.38 11.94
CA ARG A 66 -29.10 40.82 13.14
C ARG A 66 -30.05 39.67 12.74
N LYS A 67 -29.87 38.46 13.27
CA LYS A 67 -30.96 37.48 13.48
C LYS A 67 -30.56 36.29 14.39
N SER A 68 -31.40 36.09 15.42
CA SER A 68 -31.68 34.89 16.22
C SER A 68 -30.56 34.15 16.97
N LYS A 69 -30.54 34.39 18.29
CA LYS A 69 -30.04 33.47 19.33
C LYS A 69 -30.85 32.16 19.33
N LYS A 70 -30.53 31.17 18.47
CA LYS A 70 -31.04 29.79 18.63
C LYS A 70 -30.21 28.67 17.97
N HIS A 71 -28.94 28.87 17.62
CA HIS A 71 -28.11 27.81 17.01
C HIS A 71 -26.67 27.71 17.57
N THR A 72 -26.44 28.04 18.84
CA THR A 72 -25.13 27.88 19.51
C THR A 72 -24.84 26.46 20.00
N LYS A 73 -25.46 25.42 19.43
CA LYS A 73 -25.29 24.02 19.87
C LYS A 73 -24.86 23.01 18.79
N GLN A 74 -24.51 23.46 17.58
CA GLN A 74 -24.17 22.54 16.47
C GLN A 74 -22.73 22.64 15.94
N ASN A 75 -21.87 23.49 16.50
CA ASN A 75 -20.51 23.68 15.97
C ASN A 75 -19.40 22.91 16.69
N LEU A 76 -19.73 22.18 17.76
CA LEU A 76 -18.78 21.24 18.38
C LEU A 76 -18.73 19.90 17.65
N ASP A 77 -19.69 19.57 16.79
CA ASP A 77 -19.75 18.25 16.11
C ASP A 77 -19.04 18.22 14.76
N SER A 78 -18.59 19.37 14.23
CA SER A 78 -17.87 19.43 12.95
C SER A 78 -16.43 18.92 13.06
N GLU A 79 -15.77 19.03 14.22
CA GLU A 79 -14.48 18.34 14.46
C GLU A 79 -14.62 16.82 14.57
N PHE A 80 -15.84 16.31 14.79
CA PHE A 80 -16.13 14.90 15.02
C PHE A 80 -16.68 14.19 13.79
N GLY A 81 -16.87 14.89 12.66
CA GLY A 81 -17.57 14.40 11.46
C GLY A 81 -16.84 13.32 10.64
N VAL A 82 -15.59 13.01 10.98
CA VAL A 82 -14.88 11.83 10.44
C VAL A 82 -14.96 10.63 11.40
N VAL A 83 -15.45 10.83 12.63
CA VAL A 83 -15.19 9.93 13.77
C VAL A 83 -16.44 9.52 14.58
N ARG A 84 -17.57 10.22 14.50
CA ARG A 84 -18.83 9.76 15.12
C ARG A 84 -19.67 9.00 14.10
N GLY A 85 -19.83 7.68 14.33
CA GLY A 85 -20.58 6.75 13.48
C GLY A 85 -19.71 5.77 12.68
N ILE A 86 -18.38 5.96 12.69
CA ILE A 86 -17.38 5.16 11.98
C ILE A 86 -16.47 4.54 13.06
N ASP A 87 -16.67 3.26 13.36
CA ASP A 87 -15.90 2.53 14.38
C ASP A 87 -14.74 1.74 13.75
N PHE A 88 -13.54 1.94 14.28
CA PHE A 88 -12.36 1.20 13.88
C PHE A 88 -12.27 -0.06 14.76
N LYS A 89 -12.41 -1.22 14.15
CA LYS A 89 -12.34 -2.50 14.86
C LYS A 89 -10.90 -3.00 14.86
N ASN A 90 -10.48 -3.59 15.98
CA ASN A 90 -9.18 -4.27 16.12
C ASN A 90 -7.94 -3.39 15.86
N VAL A 91 -8.00 -2.09 16.21
CA VAL A 91 -6.83 -1.22 16.15
C VAL A 91 -5.93 -1.47 17.35
N HIS A 92 -4.78 -2.11 17.13
CA HIS A 92 -3.77 -2.34 18.18
C HIS A 92 -2.87 -1.12 18.41
N THR A 93 -2.59 -0.34 17.37
CA THR A 93 -1.61 0.75 17.46
C THR A 93 -2.08 2.00 16.76
N VAL A 94 -2.02 3.13 17.47
CA VAL A 94 -2.27 4.47 16.94
C VAL A 94 -0.95 5.22 16.87
N ILE A 95 -0.59 5.72 15.68
CA ILE A 95 0.62 6.52 15.48
C ILE A 95 0.19 7.95 15.18
N ASN A 96 0.50 8.89 16.08
CA ASN A 96 0.35 10.31 15.83
C ASN A 96 1.56 10.78 15.03
N TYR A 97 1.37 10.94 13.71
CA TYR A 97 2.41 11.44 12.82
C TYR A 97 2.70 12.94 13.06
N GLU A 98 1.67 13.69 13.39
CA GLU A 98 1.68 15.10 13.79
C GLU A 98 0.86 15.21 15.06
N MET A 99 1.27 16.06 16.00
CA MET A 99 0.55 16.23 17.27
C MET A 99 -0.80 16.93 17.04
N PRO A 100 -1.86 16.53 17.76
CA PRO A 100 -3.15 17.24 17.68
C PRO A 100 -3.01 18.64 18.30
N GLN A 101 -3.77 19.61 17.78
CA GLN A 101 -3.75 21.00 18.29
C GLN A 101 -4.38 21.16 19.68
N SER A 102 -5.00 20.12 20.23
CA SER A 102 -5.65 20.15 21.53
C SER A 102 -5.52 18.81 22.27
N VAL A 103 -5.53 18.89 23.60
CA VAL A 103 -5.52 17.72 24.50
C VAL A 103 -6.75 16.84 24.27
N ALA A 104 -7.92 17.44 24.06
CA ALA A 104 -9.14 16.70 23.73
C ALA A 104 -8.99 15.91 22.41
N GLY A 105 -8.36 16.52 21.39
CA GLY A 105 -8.00 15.84 20.15
C GLY A 105 -7.09 14.63 20.38
N TYR A 106 -6.09 14.77 21.25
CA TYR A 106 -5.21 13.66 21.64
C TYR A 106 -5.97 12.49 22.25
N VAL A 107 -6.82 12.74 23.26
CA VAL A 107 -7.64 11.71 23.91
C VAL A 107 -8.53 10.98 22.90
N HIS A 108 -9.13 11.71 21.95
CA HIS A 108 -9.98 11.10 20.92
C HIS A 108 -9.22 10.23 19.91
N ARG A 109 -7.97 10.59 19.58
CA ARG A 109 -7.10 9.81 18.70
C ARG A 109 -6.65 8.51 19.37
N ILE A 110 -6.16 8.59 20.61
CA ILE A 110 -5.72 7.38 21.34
C ILE A 110 -6.90 6.47 21.68
N GLY A 111 -8.10 7.05 21.88
CA GLY A 111 -9.34 6.30 22.09
C GLY A 111 -9.79 5.43 20.90
N ARG A 112 -9.02 5.41 19.79
CA ARG A 112 -9.22 4.44 18.68
C ARG A 112 -8.63 3.06 18.99
N THR A 113 -7.67 2.95 19.90
CA THR A 113 -7.08 1.67 20.34
C THR A 113 -7.58 1.28 21.73
N GLY A 114 -7.25 0.06 22.19
CA GLY A 114 -7.56 -0.41 23.53
C GLY A 114 -9.05 -0.68 23.80
N ARG A 115 -9.82 -1.02 22.76
CA ARG A 115 -11.28 -1.24 22.85
C ARG A 115 -11.62 -2.68 23.25
N ALA A 116 -12.80 -2.90 23.83
CA ALA A 116 -13.30 -4.23 24.19
C ALA A 116 -12.31 -5.08 25.03
N TYR A 117 -11.73 -4.47 26.08
CA TYR A 117 -10.74 -5.08 26.98
C TYR A 117 -9.44 -5.54 26.30
N SER A 118 -9.17 -5.11 25.06
CA SER A 118 -7.89 -5.34 24.40
C SER A 118 -6.85 -4.30 24.86
N THR A 119 -5.58 -4.69 24.86
CA THR A 119 -4.46 -3.76 25.06
C THR A 119 -4.19 -2.97 23.79
N GLY A 120 -3.89 -1.68 23.93
CA GLY A 120 -3.56 -0.78 22.83
C GLY A 120 -2.25 -0.04 23.10
N VAL A 121 -1.59 0.39 22.02
CA VAL A 121 -0.36 1.21 22.10
C VAL A 121 -0.57 2.49 21.30
N SER A 122 -0.16 3.62 21.87
CA SER A 122 -0.05 4.88 21.12
C SER A 122 1.40 5.34 21.06
N VAL A 123 1.83 5.76 19.87
CA VAL A 123 3.15 6.33 19.62
C VAL A 123 2.96 7.69 18.98
N SER A 124 3.58 8.73 19.55
CA SER A 124 3.54 10.08 18.99
C SER A 124 4.92 10.50 18.51
N LEU A 125 4.97 11.05 17.29
CA LEU A 125 6.13 11.78 16.80
C LEU A 125 5.96 13.24 17.20
N VAL A 126 6.97 13.81 17.87
CA VAL A 126 6.92 15.18 18.38
C VAL A 126 8.12 15.94 17.82
N SER A 127 7.84 17.01 17.10
CA SER A 127 8.85 17.98 16.66
C SER A 127 9.12 19.01 17.75
N THR A 128 10.19 19.81 17.59
CA THR A 128 10.53 20.89 18.53
C THR A 128 9.41 21.89 18.71
N ASP A 129 8.64 22.13 17.65
CA ASP A 129 7.60 23.15 17.59
C ASP A 129 6.30 22.68 18.26
N GLU A 130 6.18 21.38 18.56
CA GLU A 130 5.01 20.76 19.18
C GLU A 130 5.24 20.44 20.68
N MET A 131 6.36 20.90 21.25
CA MET A 131 6.73 20.63 22.64
C MET A 131 5.75 21.22 23.65
N GLU A 132 5.19 22.40 23.37
CA GLU A 132 4.21 23.06 24.24
C GLU A 132 2.94 22.19 24.40
N ILE A 133 2.41 21.68 23.28
CA ILE A 133 1.26 20.77 23.27
C ILE A 133 1.57 19.47 24.01
N LEU A 134 2.80 18.96 23.90
CA LEU A 134 3.22 17.77 24.63
C LEU A 134 3.21 18.02 26.16
N GLU A 135 3.64 19.19 26.60
CA GLU A 135 3.60 19.58 28.01
C GLU A 135 2.16 19.72 28.52
N ASP A 136 1.26 20.32 27.74
CA ASP A 136 -0.17 20.40 28.05
C ASP A 136 -0.82 19.01 28.16
N ILE A 137 -0.45 18.08 27.27
CA ILE A 137 -0.94 16.70 27.34
C ILE A 137 -0.37 15.99 28.56
N LYS A 138 0.90 16.19 28.89
CA LYS A 138 1.56 15.59 30.06
C LYS A 138 0.96 16.10 31.37
N SER A 139 0.66 17.39 31.46
CA SER A 139 0.01 17.97 32.64
C SER A 139 -1.39 17.42 32.80
N PHE A 140 -2.16 17.34 31.71
CA PHE A 140 -3.51 16.75 31.73
C PHE A 140 -3.52 15.26 32.11
N LEU A 141 -2.53 14.47 31.66
CA LEU A 141 -2.41 13.05 32.03
C LEU A 141 -1.76 12.83 33.41
N GLY A 142 -1.09 13.84 33.95
CA GLY A 142 -0.13 13.74 35.05
C GLY A 142 -0.60 14.29 36.39
N ASP A 143 -1.89 14.56 36.57
CA ASP A 143 -2.42 15.16 37.81
C ASP A 143 -2.64 14.14 38.95
N ASP A 144 -2.50 12.83 38.69
CA ASP A 144 -2.65 11.79 39.70
C ASP A 144 -1.35 11.03 39.94
N GLU A 145 -0.65 11.49 40.98
CA GLU A 145 0.36 10.78 41.77
C GLU A 145 1.68 10.35 41.11
N LYS A 146 2.75 10.63 41.86
CA LYS A 146 4.12 10.20 41.66
C LYS A 146 4.15 8.68 41.49
N ASP A 147 4.41 8.17 40.28
CA ASP A 147 5.27 6.99 40.00
C ASP A 147 5.09 6.36 38.61
N SER A 148 4.11 6.77 37.79
CA SER A 148 3.97 6.26 36.42
C SER A 148 4.03 7.37 35.37
N SER A 149 5.20 7.54 34.76
CA SER A 149 5.30 8.34 33.53
C SER A 149 4.51 7.63 32.42
N TYR A 150 3.27 8.06 32.16
CA TYR A 150 2.42 7.47 31.12
C TYR A 150 2.99 7.67 29.71
N ILE A 151 3.83 8.69 29.53
CA ILE A 151 4.49 8.99 28.25
C ILE A 151 5.99 8.75 28.41
N VAL A 152 6.42 7.58 27.94
CA VAL A 152 7.82 7.14 28.00
C VAL A 152 8.46 7.31 26.63
N PRO A 153 9.76 7.68 26.55
CA PRO A 153 10.49 7.63 25.30
C PRO A 153 10.43 6.23 24.69
N PHE A 154 10.21 6.15 23.37
CA PHE A 154 10.07 4.88 22.70
C PHE A 154 11.39 4.10 22.73
N PRO A 155 11.46 2.94 23.42
CA PRO A 155 12.74 2.32 23.77
C PRO A 155 13.44 1.65 22.58
N LEU A 156 12.69 1.32 21.53
CA LEU A 156 13.19 0.51 20.40
C LEU A 156 13.71 1.35 19.23
N LEU A 157 13.63 2.68 19.29
CA LEU A 157 14.09 3.56 18.20
C LEU A 157 15.25 4.44 18.66
N THR A 158 16.47 3.95 18.43
CA THR A 158 17.69 4.71 18.73
C THR A 158 17.92 5.81 17.68
N LYS A 159 18.54 6.93 18.08
CA LYS A 159 18.90 8.02 17.14
C LYS A 159 19.75 7.49 15.97
N LYS A 160 20.64 6.51 16.25
CA LYS A 160 21.48 5.86 15.23
C LYS A 160 20.65 5.08 14.21
N ALA A 161 19.61 4.36 14.66
CA ALA A 161 18.71 3.62 13.76
C ALA A 161 17.89 4.56 12.85
N VAL A 162 17.56 5.77 13.31
CA VAL A 162 16.88 6.77 12.49
C VAL A 162 17.84 7.34 11.45
N GLU A 163 19.06 7.71 11.86
CA GLU A 163 20.04 8.32 10.96
C GLU A 163 20.47 7.36 9.84
N SER A 164 20.59 6.05 10.13
CA SER A 164 20.93 5.05 9.11
C SER A 164 19.87 4.95 7.99
N LEU A 165 18.61 5.24 8.32
CA LEU A 165 17.49 5.20 7.37
C LEU A 165 17.21 6.55 6.71
N ARG A 166 17.83 7.64 7.19
CA ARG A 166 17.57 9.01 6.76
C ARG A 166 17.72 9.18 5.25
N TYR A 167 18.88 8.85 4.69
CA TYR A 167 19.14 9.02 3.25
C TYR A 167 18.14 8.26 2.38
N ARG A 168 17.78 7.05 2.81
CA ARG A 168 16.81 6.20 2.10
C ARG A 168 15.41 6.79 2.15
N ALA A 169 15.00 7.30 3.30
CA ALA A 169 13.72 7.98 3.47
C ALA A 169 13.69 9.28 2.65
N GLU A 170 14.73 10.10 2.70
CA GLU A 170 14.82 11.37 1.96
C GLU A 170 14.79 11.17 0.45
N ASP A 171 15.54 10.20 -0.09
CA ASP A 171 15.53 9.89 -1.53
C ASP A 171 14.15 9.44 -2.00
N THR A 172 13.53 8.54 -1.24
CA THR A 172 12.17 8.08 -1.52
C THR A 172 11.15 9.22 -1.41
N ALA A 173 11.29 10.10 -0.40
CA ALA A 173 10.40 11.24 -0.20
C ALA A 173 10.52 12.30 -1.31
N LYS A 174 11.71 12.44 -1.92
CA LYS A 174 11.95 13.28 -3.10
C LYS A 174 11.32 12.67 -4.36
N SER A 175 11.33 11.34 -4.48
CA SER A 175 10.69 10.64 -5.60
C SER A 175 9.17 10.85 -5.67
N VAL A 176 8.52 11.12 -4.53
CA VAL A 176 7.08 11.41 -4.45
C VAL A 176 6.84 12.88 -4.80
N THR A 177 6.59 13.15 -6.08
CA THR A 177 6.33 14.50 -6.59
C THR A 177 4.89 14.96 -6.33
N LYS A 178 4.66 16.28 -6.35
CA LYS A 178 3.31 16.86 -6.26
C LYS A 178 2.40 16.38 -7.39
N VAL A 179 2.94 16.10 -8.58
CA VAL A 179 2.20 15.57 -9.73
C VAL A 179 1.67 14.17 -9.42
N ALA A 180 2.52 13.29 -8.89
CA ALA A 180 2.11 11.95 -8.47
C ALA A 180 1.01 11.98 -7.40
N VAL A 181 1.10 12.92 -6.44
CA VAL A 181 0.06 13.13 -5.42
C VAL A 181 -1.27 13.56 -6.04
N ARG A 182 -1.26 14.51 -6.98
CA ARG A 182 -2.47 14.96 -7.69
C ARG A 182 -3.08 13.85 -8.52
N GLU A 183 -2.25 13.08 -9.22
CA GLU A 183 -2.68 11.93 -10.02
C GLU A 183 -3.32 10.84 -9.16
N ALA A 184 -2.70 10.49 -8.02
CA ALA A 184 -3.24 9.51 -7.08
C ALA A 184 -4.60 9.94 -6.51
N ARG A 185 -4.74 11.23 -6.14
CA ARG A 185 -6.03 11.79 -5.68
C ARG A 185 -7.09 11.73 -6.78
N ALA A 186 -6.74 12.13 -8.00
CA ALA A 186 -7.64 12.09 -9.14
C ALA A 186 -8.04 10.64 -9.49
N GLN A 187 -7.15 9.67 -9.31
CA GLN A 187 -7.46 8.26 -9.52
C GLN A 187 -8.45 7.72 -8.49
N ASP A 188 -8.27 8.04 -7.21
CA ASP A 188 -9.20 7.60 -6.16
C ASP A 188 -10.61 8.19 -6.40
N LEU A 189 -10.71 9.48 -6.77
CA LEU A 189 -11.97 10.11 -7.16
C LEU A 189 -12.59 9.50 -8.43
N ARG A 190 -11.79 9.17 -9.45
CA ARG A 190 -12.28 8.50 -10.66
C ARG A 190 -12.86 7.12 -10.35
N ASN A 191 -12.17 6.34 -9.53
CA ASN A 191 -12.67 5.02 -9.12
C ASN A 191 -14.01 5.14 -8.39
N GLU A 192 -14.15 6.14 -7.54
CA GLU A 192 -15.41 6.44 -6.89
C GLU A 192 -16.51 6.85 -7.87
N ILE A 193 -16.20 7.71 -8.84
CA ILE A 193 -17.13 8.12 -9.89
C ILE A 193 -17.62 6.89 -10.69
N LEU A 194 -16.72 5.98 -11.04
CA LEU A 194 -17.06 4.74 -11.75
C LEU A 194 -17.95 3.81 -10.91
N ASN A 195 -17.71 3.75 -9.60
CA ASN A 195 -18.43 2.87 -8.68
C ASN A 195 -19.72 3.52 -8.13
N SER A 196 -20.00 4.78 -8.47
CA SER A 196 -21.16 5.51 -7.97
C SER A 196 -22.45 5.06 -8.66
N GLU A 197 -23.39 4.52 -7.88
CA GLU A 197 -24.72 4.14 -8.37
C GLU A 197 -25.50 5.34 -8.92
N LYS A 198 -25.29 6.54 -8.34
CA LYS A 198 -25.95 7.77 -8.78
C LYS A 198 -25.53 8.19 -10.19
N LEU A 199 -24.26 7.97 -10.53
CA LEU A 199 -23.71 8.35 -11.84
C LEU A 199 -23.87 7.24 -12.87
N LYS A 200 -24.24 6.03 -12.45
CA LYS A 200 -24.50 4.91 -13.36
C LYS A 200 -25.56 5.25 -14.40
N ALA A 201 -26.69 5.84 -13.99
CA ALA A 201 -27.74 6.28 -14.91
C ALA A 201 -27.26 7.38 -15.89
N HIS A 202 -26.40 8.30 -15.41
CA HIS A 202 -25.80 9.32 -16.26
C HIS A 202 -24.88 8.71 -17.33
N PHE A 203 -24.09 7.70 -16.98
CA PHE A 203 -23.21 7.00 -17.92
C PHE A 203 -23.96 6.10 -18.90
N GLU A 204 -25.14 5.60 -18.53
CA GLU A 204 -26.04 4.90 -19.45
C GLU A 204 -26.59 5.86 -20.52
N ALA A 205 -26.93 7.09 -20.13
CA ALA A 205 -27.36 8.13 -21.07
C ALA A 205 -26.18 8.71 -21.91
N ASN A 206 -24.99 8.80 -21.31
CA ASN A 206 -23.79 9.39 -21.91
C ASN A 206 -22.62 8.38 -21.94
N PRO A 207 -22.60 7.43 -22.89
CA PRO A 207 -21.56 6.39 -22.94
C PRO A 207 -20.17 6.94 -23.26
N LYS A 208 -20.08 8.10 -23.93
CA LYS A 208 -18.81 8.76 -24.26
C LYS A 208 -18.04 9.21 -23.01
N ASP A 209 -18.75 9.72 -22.00
CA ASP A 209 -18.13 10.24 -20.78
C ASP A 209 -17.52 9.11 -19.94
N LEU A 210 -18.19 7.96 -19.93
CA LEU A 210 -17.68 6.74 -19.30
C LEU A 210 -16.44 6.22 -20.02
N ASP A 211 -16.42 6.28 -21.35
CA ASP A 211 -15.27 5.87 -22.16
C ASP A 211 -14.06 6.76 -21.89
N LEU A 212 -14.25 8.09 -21.88
CA LEU A 212 -13.21 9.05 -21.52
C LEU A 212 -12.63 8.77 -20.14
N LEU A 213 -13.49 8.53 -19.14
CA LEU A 213 -13.05 8.31 -17.77
C LEU A 213 -12.30 6.98 -17.58
N LYS A 214 -12.63 5.95 -18.38
CA LYS A 214 -11.92 4.66 -18.42
C LYS A 214 -10.59 4.73 -19.15
N HIS A 215 -10.51 5.53 -20.21
CA HIS A 215 -9.33 5.62 -21.08
C HIS A 215 -8.31 6.67 -20.64
N ASP A 216 -8.63 7.49 -19.63
CA ASP A 216 -7.67 8.38 -18.99
C ASP A 216 -6.47 7.59 -18.43
N LYS A 217 -5.38 7.65 -19.19
CA LYS A 217 -4.16 6.89 -18.97
C LYS A 217 -3.59 7.21 -17.59
N ILE A 218 -3.47 6.18 -16.75
CA ILE A 218 -2.68 6.26 -15.52
C ILE A 218 -1.22 6.40 -15.98
N LEU A 219 -0.64 7.59 -15.87
CA LEU A 219 0.68 7.91 -16.39
C LEU A 219 1.79 7.22 -15.60
N SER A 220 1.53 6.77 -14.37
CA SER A 220 2.57 6.21 -13.50
C SER A 220 2.12 4.98 -12.70
N LYS A 221 1.91 3.85 -13.37
CA LYS A 221 2.01 2.51 -12.72
C LYS A 221 3.46 2.00 -12.78
N LYS A 222 4.43 2.78 -12.28
CA LYS A 222 5.74 2.21 -12.00
C LYS A 222 5.64 1.50 -10.66
N ASP A 223 5.69 0.17 -10.71
CA ASP A 223 5.77 -0.64 -9.51
C ASP A 223 6.92 -0.15 -8.62
N PRO A 224 6.73 -0.15 -7.29
CA PRO A 224 7.78 0.26 -6.38
C PRO A 224 9.00 -0.63 -6.57
N ALA A 225 10.19 -0.03 -6.54
CA ALA A 225 11.40 -0.79 -6.79
C ALA A 225 11.57 -1.88 -5.72
N PRO A 226 11.79 -3.15 -6.09
CA PRO A 226 11.73 -4.26 -5.15
C PRO A 226 12.79 -4.18 -4.04
N HIS A 227 13.92 -3.51 -4.31
CA HIS A 227 14.98 -3.29 -3.33
C HIS A 227 14.54 -2.38 -2.17
N LEU A 228 13.57 -1.48 -2.38
CA LEU A 228 13.05 -0.61 -1.34
C LEU A 228 12.21 -1.35 -0.30
N ARG A 229 11.81 -2.60 -0.54
CA ARG A 229 11.11 -3.42 0.45
C ARG A 229 12.05 -4.04 1.47
N ASN A 230 13.31 -4.31 1.10
CA ASN A 230 14.27 -4.95 1.98
C ASN A 230 15.14 -3.90 2.70
N VAL A 231 15.37 -4.06 4.00
CA VAL A 231 16.34 -3.24 4.74
C VAL A 231 17.62 -4.05 4.88
N PRO A 232 18.73 -3.61 4.26
CA PRO A 232 20.01 -4.28 4.43
C PRO A 232 20.42 -4.39 5.91
N ASP A 233 21.02 -5.52 6.29
CA ASP A 233 21.38 -5.83 7.68
C ASP A 233 22.29 -4.78 8.32
N TYR A 234 23.14 -4.11 7.53
CA TYR A 234 24.07 -3.09 8.03
C TYR A 234 23.38 -1.77 8.41
N LEU A 235 22.15 -1.53 7.95
CA LEU A 235 21.38 -0.34 8.33
C LEU A 235 20.56 -0.55 9.62
N VAL A 236 20.44 -1.80 10.07
CA VAL A 236 19.59 -2.19 11.20
C VAL A 236 20.43 -2.24 12.47
N ASP A 237 20.12 -1.38 13.44
CA ASP A 237 20.73 -1.35 14.76
C ASP A 237 20.46 -2.69 15.50
N PRO A 238 21.37 -3.24 16.32
CA PRO A 238 21.15 -4.52 16.99
C PRO A 238 19.87 -4.55 17.83
N THR A 239 19.54 -3.43 18.50
CA THR A 239 18.30 -3.25 19.26
C THR A 239 17.05 -3.44 18.38
N THR A 240 17.03 -2.81 17.21
CA THR A 240 15.95 -2.94 16.23
C THR A 240 15.90 -4.33 15.59
N LYS A 241 17.06 -4.99 15.45
CA LYS A 241 17.14 -6.37 14.95
C LYS A 241 16.48 -7.34 15.92
N GLU A 242 16.74 -7.20 17.22
CA GLU A 242 16.09 -7.99 18.27
C GLU A 242 14.58 -7.75 18.30
N ALA A 243 14.15 -6.48 18.28
CA ALA A 243 12.74 -6.12 18.19
C ALA A 243 12.06 -6.76 16.96
N SER A 244 12.72 -6.72 15.80
CA SER A 244 12.18 -7.33 14.58
C SER A 244 11.99 -8.84 14.69
N LYS A 245 12.86 -9.53 15.42
CA LYS A 245 12.74 -10.98 15.68
C LYS A 245 11.54 -11.24 16.59
N MET A 246 11.37 -10.47 17.66
CA MET A 246 10.21 -10.58 18.55
C MET A 246 8.90 -10.35 17.80
N VAL A 247 8.83 -9.31 16.96
CA VAL A 247 7.64 -9.00 16.14
C VAL A 247 7.35 -10.13 15.16
N LYS A 248 8.37 -10.70 14.50
CA LYS A 248 8.20 -11.86 13.60
C LYS A 248 7.67 -13.08 14.35
N LEU A 249 8.17 -13.33 15.56
CA LEU A 249 7.71 -14.43 16.41
C LEU A 249 6.26 -14.22 16.88
N ALA A 250 5.92 -13.02 17.35
CA ALA A 250 4.56 -12.67 17.73
C ALA A 250 3.58 -12.79 16.55
N ARG A 251 3.96 -12.31 15.36
CA ARG A 251 3.15 -12.43 14.15
C ARG A 251 2.94 -13.89 13.73
N ALA A 252 3.97 -14.72 13.85
CA ALA A 252 3.87 -16.16 13.58
C ALA A 252 2.92 -16.85 14.58
N ALA A 253 2.99 -16.47 15.86
CA ALA A 253 2.09 -16.98 16.89
C ALA A 253 0.62 -16.56 16.67
N MET A 254 0.38 -15.35 16.14
CA MET A 254 -0.96 -14.87 15.77
C MET A 254 -1.49 -15.45 14.44
N GLY A 255 -0.75 -16.34 13.76
CA GLY A 255 -1.17 -16.93 12.49
C GLY A 255 -1.15 -15.96 11.29
N ASN A 256 -0.65 -14.74 11.47
CA ASN A 256 -0.66 -13.68 10.45
C ASN A 256 0.54 -13.78 9.49
N ASN A 257 0.77 -14.98 8.95
CA ASN A 257 1.80 -15.22 7.96
C ASN A 257 1.30 -14.80 6.57
N ASN A 258 1.65 -13.58 6.15
CA ASN A 258 1.42 -13.03 4.81
C ASN A 258 2.04 -13.85 3.65
N ASN A 259 2.59 -15.04 3.92
CA ASN A 259 3.07 -16.00 2.93
C ASN A 259 2.07 -17.13 2.59
N SER A 260 0.94 -17.26 3.29
CA SER A 260 -0.06 -18.31 2.98
C SER A 260 -1.04 -17.92 1.86
N ALA A 261 -1.29 -16.62 1.64
CA ALA A 261 -2.29 -16.15 0.67
C ALA A 261 -1.81 -16.13 -0.80
N HIS A 262 -0.54 -16.44 -1.09
CA HIS A 262 -0.01 -16.47 -2.47
C HIS A 262 0.31 -17.88 -3.00
N ARG A 263 0.06 -18.94 -2.21
CA ARG A 263 0.30 -20.34 -2.66
C ARG A 263 -0.94 -21.09 -3.14
N HIS A 264 -2.15 -20.57 -2.95
CA HIS A 264 -3.40 -21.24 -3.37
C HIS A 264 -4.15 -20.51 -4.49
N ARG A 265 -3.46 -19.97 -5.49
CA ARG A 265 -4.07 -19.63 -6.80
C ARG A 265 -3.08 -19.83 -7.95
N ARG A 266 -2.43 -21.00 -8.00
CA ARG A 266 -1.98 -21.57 -9.28
C ARG A 266 -2.92 -22.72 -9.60
N GLY A 267 -3.79 -22.47 -10.57
CA GLY A 267 -4.83 -23.39 -11.00
C GLY A 267 -4.26 -24.76 -11.33
N HIS A 268 -5.07 -25.77 -11.01
CA HIS A 268 -5.07 -27.04 -11.71
C HIS A 268 -5.16 -26.78 -13.22
N LYS A 269 -4.02 -26.71 -13.89
CA LYS A 269 -3.92 -26.94 -15.33
C LYS A 269 -3.22 -28.29 -15.52
N PHE A 270 -4.04 -29.27 -15.92
CA PHE A 270 -3.72 -30.40 -16.77
C PHE A 270 -2.27 -30.91 -16.77
N LYS A 271 -2.09 -32.13 -16.25
CA LYS A 271 -0.97 -33.01 -16.59
C LYS A 271 -0.86 -33.11 -18.12
N GLY A 272 0.23 -32.58 -18.66
CA GLY A 272 0.63 -32.75 -20.06
C GLY A 272 2.15 -32.89 -20.14
N ASN A 273 2.59 -34.13 -20.30
CA ASN A 273 3.88 -34.65 -20.76
C ASN A 273 5.17 -33.81 -20.60
N LEU A 274 6.00 -34.36 -19.71
CA LEU A 274 7.46 -34.27 -19.60
C LEU A 274 8.19 -34.25 -20.97
N ARG A 275 8.81 -33.12 -21.32
CA ARG A 275 9.99 -33.08 -22.20
C ARG A 275 11.09 -32.26 -21.53
N ARG A 276 12.13 -32.96 -21.08
CA ARG A 276 13.37 -32.39 -20.55
C ARG A 276 13.98 -31.45 -21.59
N THR A 277 14.16 -30.19 -21.22
CA THR A 277 14.88 -29.17 -21.97
C THR A 277 16.36 -29.54 -22.01
N ARG A 278 16.90 -29.71 -23.23
CA ARG A 278 18.34 -29.85 -23.48
C ARG A 278 18.99 -28.48 -23.30
N ASP A 279 20.10 -28.48 -22.56
CA ASP A 279 20.94 -27.33 -22.24
C ASP A 279 21.63 -26.78 -23.51
N PRO A 280 21.40 -25.52 -23.90
CA PRO A 280 21.87 -24.95 -25.17
C PRO A 280 23.38 -24.62 -25.20
N LEU A 281 24.14 -24.94 -24.14
CA LEU A 281 25.57 -24.64 -24.04
C LEU A 281 26.50 -25.85 -24.31
N LYS A 282 25.96 -27.01 -24.70
CA LYS A 282 26.74 -28.23 -24.97
C LYS A 282 27.02 -28.52 -26.45
N THR A 283 26.67 -27.62 -27.38
CA THR A 283 26.80 -27.87 -28.83
C THR A 283 28.05 -27.29 -29.48
N PHE A 284 29.03 -26.80 -28.71
CA PHE A 284 30.30 -26.32 -29.26
C PHE A 284 31.49 -27.02 -28.61
N SER A 285 31.85 -28.19 -29.15
CA SER A 285 33.22 -28.72 -29.01
C SER A 285 33.89 -28.72 -30.36
N ALA A 286 34.87 -27.83 -30.51
CA ALA A 286 35.75 -27.72 -31.66
C ALA A 286 36.79 -28.85 -31.63
N GLN A 287 36.72 -29.79 -32.58
CA GLN A 287 37.89 -30.58 -32.96
C GLN A 287 37.72 -31.11 -34.39
N GLY A 288 38.77 -30.90 -35.18
CA GLY A 288 38.74 -30.98 -36.64
C GLY A 288 38.90 -32.37 -37.25
N LEU A 289 38.64 -32.39 -38.57
CA LEU A 289 39.18 -33.24 -39.64
C LEU A 289 39.62 -34.67 -39.29
N ARG A 290 38.98 -35.66 -39.93
CA ARG A 290 39.68 -36.73 -40.68
C ARG A 290 38.77 -37.46 -41.68
N ARG A 291 39.36 -37.73 -42.84
CA ARG A 291 38.80 -38.38 -44.05
C ARG A 291 39.48 -39.75 -44.22
N SER A 292 38.74 -40.83 -44.51
CA SER A 292 39.18 -42.14 -45.09
C SER A 292 38.04 -43.17 -44.94
N GLN A 293 37.35 -43.61 -46.01
CA GLN A 293 37.59 -44.80 -46.88
C GLN A 293 37.36 -46.21 -46.26
N ASN A 294 36.47 -46.95 -46.96
CA ASN A 294 36.46 -48.39 -47.31
C ASN A 294 35.89 -49.53 -46.43
N ALA A 295 35.38 -50.53 -47.17
CA ALA A 295 34.90 -51.90 -46.88
C ALA A 295 33.42 -52.02 -46.40
N GLY A 296 32.53 -52.85 -46.95
CA GLY A 296 32.64 -54.00 -47.87
C GLY A 296 31.91 -55.23 -47.28
N MET A 297 31.05 -55.88 -48.08
CA MET A 297 30.28 -57.13 -47.82
C MET A 297 29.10 -57.03 -46.82
N LYS A 298 27.92 -57.63 -47.04
CA LYS A 298 27.65 -58.97 -47.60
C LYS A 298 26.23 -59.05 -48.18
N ARG A 299 26.12 -59.78 -49.30
CA ARG A 299 24.90 -60.19 -50.00
C ARG A 299 24.16 -61.28 -49.22
N VAL A 300 22.83 -61.28 -49.27
CA VAL A 300 21.99 -62.46 -49.52
C VAL A 300 20.82 -61.99 -50.38
N GLY A 301 20.59 -62.68 -51.50
CA GLY A 301 19.52 -62.39 -52.43
C GLY A 301 18.52 -63.53 -52.52
N GLU A 302 17.29 -63.17 -52.84
CA GLU A 302 16.22 -63.93 -53.50
C GLU A 302 15.42 -62.84 -54.24
N GLY A 303 15.03 -62.91 -55.51
CA GLY A 303 14.88 -64.04 -56.42
C GLY A 303 13.43 -64.07 -56.91
N GLY A 304 13.13 -63.42 -58.04
CA GLY A 304 11.82 -63.43 -58.74
C GLY A 304 11.09 -62.08 -58.67
N GLY A 305 10.63 -61.44 -59.74
CA GLY A 305 10.43 -61.86 -61.13
C GLY A 305 9.09 -61.29 -61.60
N GLU A 306 9.13 -60.39 -62.60
CA GLU A 306 8.00 -59.94 -63.44
C GLU A 306 6.91 -59.10 -62.74
N THR A 307 6.33 -58.02 -63.23
CA THR A 307 5.96 -57.48 -64.55
C THR A 307 5.89 -55.94 -64.35
N GLY A 308 6.01 -55.00 -65.29
CA GLY A 308 5.74 -54.95 -66.71
C GLY A 308 5.07 -53.59 -66.99
N ARG A 309 5.62 -52.82 -67.94
CA ARG A 309 4.97 -51.74 -68.72
C ARG A 309 4.58 -50.44 -67.96
N HIS A 310 4.63 -49.25 -68.53
CA HIS A 310 5.12 -48.75 -69.81
C HIS A 310 5.22 -47.21 -69.74
N LYS A 311 6.26 -46.68 -70.41
CA LYS A 311 6.28 -45.50 -71.31
C LYS A 311 5.71 -44.17 -70.80
N LYS A 312 6.60 -43.17 -70.68
CA LYS A 312 6.85 -42.08 -71.67
C LYS A 312 6.04 -40.84 -71.29
N LYS A 313 6.50 -39.61 -71.46
CA LYS A 313 7.75 -39.02 -71.97
C LYS A 313 7.72 -37.55 -71.51
N ASN A 314 8.89 -37.03 -71.15
CA ASN A 314 9.52 -35.79 -71.61
C ASN A 314 8.61 -34.60 -72.01
N SER A 315 8.80 -33.45 -71.35
CA SER A 315 9.69 -32.32 -71.73
C SER A 315 8.80 -31.20 -72.28
N VAL A 316 9.02 -29.92 -71.95
CA VAL A 316 10.25 -29.12 -71.98
C VAL A 316 10.22 -28.11 -70.84
#